data_AF-A0A816JSS4-F1
#
_entry.id   AF-A0A816JSS4-F1
#
_cell.length_a   1.000
_cell.length_b   1.000
_cell.length_c   1.000
_cell.angle_alpha   90.00
_cell.angle_beta   90.00
_cell.angle_gamma   90.00
#
_symmetry.space_group_name_H-M   'P 1'
#
loop_
_entity.id
_entity.type
_entity.pdbx_description
1 polymer ?
#
loop_
_entity_poly.entity_id
_entity_poly.type
_entity_poly.pdbx_seq_one_letter_code
_entity_poly.pdbx_strand_id
1 'polypeptide(L)'
;MADTVKPILISAVDLGVRVIQASNEAKVFKKEWDVVKIKVQKLLELLEKALTASSNLCEFPTRHIISIAEAVLQKSLAVLDKCTPKLRNRVLTIIRVSTSQKMLVRLERSIINVSWLLNVSTPSHDGKHEQLTGLPPFAIRDPTLFLIYELMAILYTGTLDDDACETARSLRSMASDNPRCAEIMIQNGDTVLLIPYITLIGNLARSFRASDTSMIEQLVKLLGHRDPEVLREAIVALTKFASPCNYFHIDHSRAIVEAGAARRLIELSSLGCEIRIPALELLICIAVHVPEKEQVMEVLECASKQPFE
;
A
#
# COMPACT_ATOMS: atom_id res chain seq x y z
N MET A 1 4.02 14.86 -4.70
CA MET A 1 3.16 13.67 -4.50
C MET A 1 1.70 14.00 -4.17
N ALA A 2 1.35 15.16 -3.58
CA ALA A 2 -0.05 15.51 -3.26
C ALA A 2 -1.02 15.66 -4.47
N ASP A 3 -0.51 15.75 -5.70
CA ASP A 3 -1.33 15.97 -6.91
C ASP A 3 -1.85 14.68 -7.58
N THR A 4 -1.36 13.49 -7.21
CA THR A 4 -1.80 12.23 -7.83
C THR A 4 -3.13 11.72 -7.27
N VAL A 5 -3.47 12.08 -6.02
CA VAL A 5 -4.66 11.57 -5.33
C VAL A 5 -5.91 12.40 -5.60
N LYS A 6 -5.76 13.73 -5.74
CA LYS A 6 -6.88 14.65 -5.97
C LYS A 6 -7.78 14.27 -7.15
N PRO A 7 -7.26 13.90 -8.34
CA PRO A 7 -8.11 13.56 -9.48
C PRO A 7 -9.04 12.38 -9.21
N ILE A 8 -8.54 11.35 -8.50
CA ILE A 8 -9.30 10.16 -8.14
C ILE A 8 -10.41 10.50 -7.15
N LEU A 9 -10.11 11.34 -6.16
CA LEU A 9 -11.12 11.81 -5.20
C LEU A 9 -12.20 12.68 -5.86
N ILE A 10 -11.82 13.59 -6.78
CA ILE A 10 -12.77 14.41 -7.54
C ILE A 10 -13.72 13.53 -8.36
N SER A 11 -13.20 12.49 -9.02
CA SER A 11 -14.04 11.57 -9.80
C SER A 11 -15.04 10.82 -8.92
N ALA A 12 -14.62 10.32 -7.76
CA ALA A 12 -15.51 9.67 -6.81
C ALA A 12 -16.59 10.61 -6.25
N VAL A 13 -16.24 11.88 -5.97
CA VAL A 13 -17.19 12.93 -5.52
C VAL A 13 -18.24 13.21 -6.60
N ASP A 14 -17.83 13.41 -7.86
CA ASP A 14 -18.75 13.61 -8.99
C ASP A 14 -19.73 12.44 -9.14
N LEU A 15 -19.23 11.21 -9.05
CA LEU A 15 -20.07 10.01 -9.10
C LEU A 15 -21.08 9.98 -7.95
N GLY A 16 -20.69 10.36 -6.73
CA GLY A 16 -21.59 10.46 -5.58
C GLY A 16 -22.73 11.45 -5.81
N VAL A 17 -22.42 12.65 -6.30
CA VAL A 17 -23.40 13.70 -6.65
C VAL A 17 -24.38 13.19 -7.71
N ARG A 18 -23.88 12.54 -8.76
CA ARG A 18 -24.71 11.99 -9.85
C ARG A 18 -25.65 10.89 -9.36
N VAL A 19 -25.21 10.04 -8.45
CA VAL A 19 -26.06 9.00 -7.83
C VAL A 19 -27.18 9.63 -7.01
N ILE A 20 -26.90 10.69 -6.23
CA ILE A 20 -27.92 11.42 -5.47
C ILE A 20 -28.95 12.06 -6.41
N GLN A 21 -28.51 12.68 -7.50
CA GLN A 21 -29.40 13.28 -8.49
C GLN A 21 -30.29 12.22 -9.15
N ALA A 22 -29.69 11.13 -9.65
CA ALA A 22 -30.45 10.03 -10.27
C ALA A 22 -31.45 9.38 -9.29
N SER A 23 -31.11 9.31 -8.00
CA SER A 23 -32.03 8.83 -6.96
C SER A 23 -33.22 9.76 -6.74
N ASN A 24 -33.07 11.08 -6.90
CA ASN A 24 -34.18 12.03 -6.78
C ASN A 24 -35.14 11.96 -8.00
N GLU A 25 -34.61 11.63 -9.17
CA GLU A 25 -35.36 11.49 -10.41
C GLU A 25 -36.08 10.13 -10.53
N ALA A 26 -35.65 9.12 -9.76
CA ALA A 26 -36.23 7.79 -9.76
C ALA A 26 -37.67 7.79 -9.25
N LYS A 27 -38.61 7.33 -10.10
CA LYS A 27 -40.05 7.26 -9.78
C LYS A 27 -40.48 5.91 -9.19
N VAL A 28 -39.65 4.87 -9.31
CA VAL A 28 -39.95 3.48 -8.89
C VAL A 28 -39.06 3.10 -7.71
N PHE A 29 -39.57 2.36 -6.72
CA PHE A 29 -38.84 1.93 -5.51
C PHE A 29 -38.30 3.10 -4.66
N LYS A 30 -39.08 4.18 -4.55
CA LYS A 30 -38.66 5.43 -3.87
C LYS A 30 -38.15 5.20 -2.44
N LYS A 31 -38.84 4.37 -1.65
CA LYS A 31 -38.43 4.07 -0.27
C LYS A 31 -37.06 3.40 -0.20
N GLU A 32 -36.79 2.45 -1.09
CA GLU A 32 -35.50 1.77 -1.16
C GLU A 32 -34.38 2.70 -1.63
N TRP A 33 -34.67 3.58 -2.60
CA TRP A 33 -33.71 4.56 -3.11
C TRP A 33 -33.41 5.67 -2.10
N ASP A 34 -34.38 6.08 -1.28
CA ASP A 34 -34.14 7.02 -0.18
C ASP A 34 -33.10 6.47 0.81
N VAL A 35 -33.12 5.16 1.12
CA VAL A 35 -32.12 4.53 1.98
C VAL A 35 -30.74 4.48 1.30
N VAL A 36 -30.69 4.16 0.00
CA VAL A 36 -29.44 4.20 -0.79
C VAL A 36 -28.86 5.62 -0.82
N LYS A 37 -29.70 6.63 -1.05
CA LYS A 37 -29.33 8.04 -1.07
C LYS A 37 -28.69 8.47 0.25
N ILE A 38 -29.27 8.10 1.39
CA ILE A 38 -28.71 8.42 2.72
C ILE A 38 -27.29 7.84 2.85
N LYS A 39 -27.07 6.60 2.41
CA LYS A 39 -25.73 5.98 2.46
C LYS A 39 -24.74 6.66 1.51
N VAL A 40 -25.19 7.03 0.31
CA VAL A 40 -24.36 7.76 -0.66
C VAL A 40 -24.01 9.16 -0.15
N GLN A 41 -24.93 9.85 0.52
CA GLN A 41 -24.67 11.14 1.17
C GLN A 41 -23.59 11.01 2.24
N LYS A 42 -23.70 10.01 3.13
CA LYS A 42 -22.65 9.74 4.13
C LYS A 42 -21.29 9.43 3.48
N LEU A 43 -21.28 8.64 2.40
CA LEU A 43 -20.05 8.35 1.66
C LEU A 43 -19.48 9.62 1.00
N LEU A 44 -20.32 10.46 0.42
CA LEU A 44 -19.93 11.72 -0.20
C LEU A 44 -19.28 12.68 0.81
N GLU A 45 -19.85 12.82 2.01
CA GLU A 45 -19.26 13.62 3.09
C GLU A 45 -17.85 13.14 3.45
N LEU A 46 -17.63 11.82 3.49
CA LEU A 46 -16.30 11.25 3.74
C LEU A 46 -15.33 11.48 2.57
N LEU A 47 -15.80 11.37 1.32
CA LEU A 47 -14.99 11.64 0.13
C LEU A 47 -14.57 13.11 0.05
N GLU A 48 -15.45 14.04 0.40
CA GLU A 48 -15.15 15.48 0.45
C GLU A 48 -14.15 15.82 1.56
N LYS A 49 -14.28 15.18 2.73
CA LYS A 49 -13.27 15.26 3.80
C LYS A 49 -11.91 14.75 3.31
N ALA A 50 -11.89 13.60 2.62
CA ALA A 50 -10.66 13.03 2.05
C ALA A 50 -10.05 13.95 0.98
N LEU A 51 -10.88 14.57 0.14
CA LEU A 51 -10.43 15.56 -0.85
C LEU A 51 -9.80 16.80 -0.19
N THR A 52 -10.38 17.26 0.91
CA THR A 52 -9.83 18.39 1.68
C THR A 52 -8.50 18.03 2.35
N ALA A 53 -8.39 16.80 2.85
CA ALA A 53 -7.18 16.27 3.48
C ALA A 53 -6.19 15.63 2.49
N SER A 54 -6.34 15.84 1.18
CA SER A 54 -5.63 15.06 0.15
C SER A 54 -4.10 15.13 0.25
N SER A 55 -3.56 16.20 0.83
CA SER A 55 -2.12 16.36 1.06
C SER A 55 -1.54 15.37 2.06
N ASN A 56 -2.38 14.92 3.01
CA ASN A 56 -1.98 14.05 4.12
C ASN A 56 -2.26 12.58 3.82
N LEU A 57 -2.87 12.29 2.66
CA LEU A 57 -3.23 10.94 2.26
C LEU A 57 -2.07 10.26 1.53
N CYS A 58 -1.80 9.00 1.89
CA CYS A 58 -0.93 8.13 1.10
C CYS A 58 -1.58 7.80 -0.24
N GLU A 59 -0.82 7.89 -1.33
CA GLU A 59 -1.34 7.64 -2.68
C GLU A 59 -1.92 6.23 -2.83
N PHE A 60 -1.18 5.21 -2.41
CA PHE A 60 -1.51 3.83 -2.69
C PHE A 60 -2.79 3.34 -1.95
N PRO A 61 -2.89 3.45 -0.61
CA PRO A 61 -4.12 3.10 0.12
C PRO A 61 -5.33 3.88 -0.40
N THR A 62 -5.14 5.17 -0.69
CA THR A 62 -6.22 6.01 -1.21
C THR A 62 -6.69 5.52 -2.57
N ARG A 63 -5.78 5.31 -3.52
CA ARG A 63 -6.13 4.85 -4.87
C ARG A 63 -6.93 3.54 -4.83
N HIS A 64 -6.49 2.58 -4.02
CA HIS A 64 -7.19 1.31 -3.88
C HIS A 64 -8.59 1.47 -3.26
N ILE A 65 -8.68 2.13 -2.11
CA ILE A 65 -9.94 2.29 -1.37
C ILE A 65 -10.95 3.12 -2.16
N ILE A 66 -10.50 4.20 -2.79
CA ILE A 66 -11.37 5.07 -3.58
C ILE A 66 -11.82 4.37 -4.87
N SER A 67 -10.97 3.57 -5.52
CA SER A 67 -11.40 2.75 -6.67
C SER A 67 -12.52 1.76 -6.29
N ILE A 68 -12.47 1.16 -5.10
CA ILE A 68 -13.57 0.33 -4.59
C ILE A 68 -14.85 1.16 -4.43
N ALA A 69 -14.75 2.37 -3.87
CA ALA A 69 -15.89 3.27 -3.70
C ALA A 69 -16.49 3.71 -5.05
N GLU A 70 -15.65 4.09 -6.02
CA GLU A 70 -16.06 4.44 -7.38
C GLU A 70 -16.80 3.29 -8.06
N ALA A 71 -16.28 2.07 -8.00
CA ALA A 71 -16.93 0.91 -8.58
C ALA A 71 -18.32 0.65 -7.98
N VAL A 72 -18.49 0.90 -6.67
CA VAL A 72 -19.80 0.80 -6.00
C VAL A 72 -20.73 1.93 -6.45
N LEU A 73 -20.25 3.17 -6.55
CA LEU A 73 -21.03 4.32 -7.02
C LEU A 73 -21.45 4.19 -8.49
N GLN A 74 -20.53 3.82 -9.38
CA GLN A 74 -20.82 3.54 -10.80
C GLN A 74 -21.88 2.44 -10.95
N LYS A 75 -21.77 1.37 -10.17
CA LYS A 75 -22.77 0.29 -10.18
C LYS A 75 -24.11 0.75 -9.64
N SER A 76 -24.13 1.66 -8.67
CA SER A 76 -25.34 2.25 -8.12
C SER A 76 -26.04 3.14 -9.15
N LEU A 77 -25.26 3.98 -9.84
CA LEU A 77 -25.74 4.83 -10.93
C LEU A 77 -26.31 4.01 -12.08
N ALA A 78 -25.60 2.96 -12.52
CA ALA A 78 -26.06 2.10 -13.61
C ALA A 78 -27.36 1.34 -13.30
N VAL A 79 -27.69 1.12 -12.02
CA VAL A 79 -28.98 0.54 -11.61
C VAL A 79 -30.05 1.63 -11.56
N LEU A 80 -29.74 2.81 -11.02
CA LEU A 80 -30.67 3.95 -11.00
C LEU A 80 -31.06 4.41 -12.41
N ASP A 81 -30.12 4.44 -13.35
CA ASP A 81 -30.38 4.76 -14.76
C ASP A 81 -31.39 3.81 -15.41
N LYS A 82 -31.53 2.59 -14.90
CA LYS A 82 -32.55 1.62 -15.34
C LYS A 82 -33.91 1.86 -14.69
N CYS A 83 -33.96 2.56 -13.55
CA CYS A 83 -35.19 2.97 -12.87
C CYS A 83 -35.81 4.22 -13.49
N THR A 84 -35.00 5.05 -14.16
CA THR A 84 -35.44 6.33 -14.71
C THR A 84 -36.01 6.10 -16.11
N PRO A 85 -37.33 6.34 -16.33
CA PRO A 85 -37.94 6.11 -17.63
C PRO A 85 -37.37 7.09 -18.66
N LYS A 86 -36.53 6.60 -19.58
CA LYS A 86 -36.13 7.38 -20.76
C LYS A 86 -37.30 7.40 -21.74
N LEU A 87 -37.54 8.57 -22.35
CA LEU A 87 -38.64 8.88 -23.28
C LEU A 87 -38.87 7.85 -24.41
N ARG A 88 -37.94 6.92 -24.66
CA ARG A 88 -37.99 5.97 -25.78
C ARG A 88 -38.20 4.49 -25.42
N ASN A 89 -38.00 4.05 -24.17
CA ASN A 89 -38.09 2.63 -23.80
C ASN A 89 -38.93 2.42 -22.53
N ARG A 90 -40.24 2.12 -22.70
CA ARG A 90 -41.16 1.70 -21.62
C ARG A 90 -40.98 0.23 -21.22
N VAL A 91 -39.74 -0.23 -21.06
CA VAL A 91 -39.45 -1.53 -20.47
C VAL A 91 -39.07 -1.29 -19.01
N LEU A 92 -40.01 -1.52 -18.11
CA LEU A 92 -39.74 -1.51 -16.66
C LEU A 92 -38.75 -2.64 -16.37
N THR A 93 -37.50 -2.28 -16.11
CA THR A 93 -36.51 -3.27 -15.68
C THR A 93 -36.87 -3.71 -14.27
N ILE A 94 -37.20 -4.99 -14.07
CA ILE A 94 -37.52 -5.54 -12.75
C ILE A 94 -36.23 -5.54 -11.91
N ILE A 95 -36.09 -4.56 -11.03
CA ILE A 95 -35.02 -4.54 -10.04
C ILE A 95 -35.52 -5.33 -8.83
N ARG A 96 -34.84 -6.43 -8.54
CA ARG A 96 -35.14 -7.25 -7.36
C ARG A 96 -34.70 -6.52 -6.09
N VAL A 97 -35.46 -6.67 -5.01
CA VAL A 97 -35.10 -6.21 -3.64
C VAL A 97 -33.72 -6.73 -3.21
N SER A 98 -33.33 -7.93 -3.67
CA SER A 98 -31.99 -8.47 -3.41
C SER A 98 -30.85 -7.61 -4.00
N THR A 99 -31.12 -6.85 -5.06
CA THR A 99 -30.13 -5.99 -5.72
C THR A 99 -29.89 -4.72 -4.91
N SER A 100 -30.96 -4.09 -4.40
CA SER A 100 -30.84 -2.92 -3.52
C SER A 100 -30.18 -3.28 -2.19
N GLN A 101 -30.53 -4.42 -1.58
CA GLN A 101 -29.87 -4.89 -0.36
C GLN A 101 -28.36 -5.15 -0.56
N LYS A 102 -27.98 -5.82 -1.66
CA LYS A 102 -26.56 -6.03 -1.99
C LYS A 102 -25.82 -4.71 -2.25
N MET A 103 -26.50 -3.71 -2.79
CA MET A 103 -25.94 -2.37 -2.99
C MET A 103 -25.73 -1.66 -1.65
N LEU A 104 -26.71 -1.71 -0.75
CA LEU A 104 -26.59 -1.14 0.59
C LEU A 104 -25.42 -1.74 1.37
N VAL A 105 -25.26 -3.07 1.34
CA VAL A 105 -24.12 -3.74 1.98
C VAL A 105 -22.78 -3.28 1.39
N ARG A 106 -22.71 -3.08 0.07
CA ARG A 106 -21.49 -2.58 -0.59
C ARG A 106 -21.20 -1.13 -0.22
N LEU A 107 -22.21 -0.27 -0.19
CA LEU A 107 -22.08 1.12 0.23
C LEU A 107 -21.63 1.22 1.69
N GLU A 108 -22.21 0.42 2.59
CA GLU A 108 -21.77 0.35 3.99
C GLU A 108 -20.29 -0.02 4.10
N ARG A 109 -19.85 -1.02 3.33
CA ARG A 109 -18.44 -1.42 3.29
C ARG A 109 -17.54 -0.30 2.77
N SER A 110 -17.95 0.43 1.74
CA SER A 110 -17.20 1.59 1.23
C SER A 110 -17.13 2.73 2.25
N ILE A 111 -18.22 3.00 2.99
CA ILE A 111 -18.22 3.99 4.08
C ILE A 111 -17.18 3.63 5.14
N ILE A 112 -17.16 2.36 5.59
CA ILE A 112 -16.20 1.89 6.58
C ILE A 112 -14.76 2.00 6.04
N ASN A 113 -14.52 1.61 4.78
CA ASN A 113 -13.18 1.69 4.19
C ASN A 113 -12.65 3.14 4.09
N VAL A 114 -13.50 4.09 3.64
CA VAL A 114 -13.08 5.51 3.52
C VAL A 114 -12.94 6.17 4.89
N SER A 115 -13.79 5.82 5.87
CA SER A 115 -13.65 6.23 7.26
C SER A 115 -12.32 5.74 7.85
N TRP A 116 -11.97 4.47 7.64
CA TRP A 116 -10.67 3.92 8.03
C TRP A 116 -9.51 4.71 7.42
N LEU A 117 -9.56 5.00 6.11
CA LEU A 117 -8.52 5.76 5.42
C LEU A 117 -8.31 7.15 6.06
N LEU A 118 -9.39 7.86 6.36
CA LEU A 118 -9.33 9.17 7.02
C LEU A 118 -8.76 9.09 8.43
N ASN A 119 -9.16 8.10 9.22
CA ASN A 119 -8.67 7.93 10.59
C ASN A 119 -7.17 7.63 10.63
N VAL A 120 -6.70 6.85 9.66
CA VAL A 120 -5.31 6.45 9.55
C VAL A 120 -4.42 7.57 9.01
N SER A 121 -4.92 8.43 8.12
CA SER A 121 -4.15 9.55 7.56
C SER A 121 -4.28 10.88 8.31
N THR A 122 -5.37 11.07 9.06
CA THR A 122 -5.61 12.27 9.87
C THR A 122 -6.09 11.86 11.27
N PRO A 123 -5.19 11.30 12.10
CA PRO A 123 -5.54 10.88 13.45
C PRO A 123 -6.01 12.10 14.26
N SER A 124 -7.28 12.09 14.64
CA SER A 124 -7.86 13.15 15.45
C SER A 124 -7.23 13.11 16.85
N HIS A 125 -6.57 14.19 17.28
CA HIS A 125 -6.05 14.34 18.65
C HIS A 125 -7.16 14.41 19.72
N ASP A 126 -8.40 14.61 19.29
CA ASP A 126 -9.58 14.55 20.13
C ASP A 126 -9.94 13.06 20.27
N GLY A 127 -9.64 12.45 21.44
CA GLY A 127 -9.60 10.99 21.72
C GLY A 127 -10.87 10.16 21.47
N LYS A 128 -11.76 10.62 20.60
CA LYS A 128 -12.82 9.86 19.95
C LYS A 128 -12.23 9.14 18.74
N HIS A 129 -11.35 8.17 18.98
CA HIS A 129 -11.20 7.10 18.00
C HIS A 129 -12.59 6.50 17.82
N GLU A 130 -13.23 6.74 16.69
CA GLU A 130 -14.37 5.94 16.27
C GLU A 130 -13.80 4.53 16.16
N GLN A 131 -13.98 3.73 17.22
CA GLN A 131 -13.37 2.41 17.38
C GLN A 131 -13.84 1.54 16.22
N LEU A 132 -13.10 1.57 15.13
CA LEU A 132 -13.19 0.62 14.03
C LEU A 132 -12.70 -0.71 14.60
N THR A 133 -13.60 -1.42 15.26
CA THR A 133 -13.34 -2.69 15.90
C THR A 133 -13.27 -3.76 14.81
N GLY A 134 -12.05 -4.20 14.49
CA GLY A 134 -11.77 -5.25 13.51
C GLY A 134 -11.24 -4.76 12.17
N LEU A 135 -10.90 -5.71 11.29
CA LEU A 135 -10.34 -5.42 9.97
C LEU A 135 -11.33 -4.63 9.10
N PRO A 136 -10.87 -3.61 8.36
CA PRO A 136 -11.71 -2.90 7.42
C PRO A 136 -12.18 -3.85 6.30
N PRO A 137 -13.39 -3.63 5.73
CA PRO A 137 -13.96 -4.52 4.72
C PRO A 137 -13.09 -4.84 3.51
N PHE A 138 -12.19 -3.94 3.07
CA PHE A 138 -11.25 -4.24 1.98
C PHE A 138 -10.25 -5.34 2.35
N ALA A 139 -9.88 -5.46 3.62
CA ALA A 139 -8.87 -6.39 4.12
C ALA A 139 -9.44 -7.71 4.68
N ILE A 140 -10.77 -7.90 4.70
CA ILE A 140 -11.37 -9.15 5.22
C ILE A 140 -10.87 -10.39 4.47
N ARG A 141 -10.68 -10.27 3.15
CA ARG A 141 -10.21 -11.39 2.30
C ARG A 141 -8.70 -11.57 2.36
N ASP A 142 -8.00 -10.46 2.60
CA ASP A 142 -6.55 -10.42 2.67
C ASP A 142 -6.12 -9.44 3.78
N PRO A 143 -5.97 -9.94 5.03
CA PRO A 143 -5.56 -9.13 6.16
C PRO A 143 -4.19 -8.46 5.97
N THR A 144 -3.36 -8.97 5.05
CA THR A 144 -2.05 -8.40 4.72
C THR A 144 -2.18 -6.98 4.18
N LEU A 145 -3.23 -6.69 3.41
CA LEU A 145 -3.48 -5.34 2.87
C LEU A 145 -3.70 -4.30 3.97
N PHE A 146 -4.36 -4.70 5.05
CA PHE A 146 -4.53 -3.84 6.22
C PHE A 146 -3.17 -3.53 6.86
N LEU A 147 -2.33 -4.56 7.08
CA LEU A 147 -0.99 -4.39 7.66
C LEU A 147 -0.14 -3.42 6.82
N ILE A 148 -0.12 -3.60 5.50
CA ILE A 148 0.66 -2.75 4.59
C ILE A 148 0.17 -1.31 4.67
N TYR A 149 -1.14 -1.08 4.60
CA TYR A 149 -1.65 0.29 4.51
C TYR A 149 -1.54 1.04 5.84
N GLU A 150 -1.75 0.35 6.97
CA GLU A 150 -1.56 0.93 8.30
C GLU A 150 -0.10 1.32 8.53
N LEU A 151 0.84 0.46 8.12
CA LEU A 151 2.27 0.77 8.15
C LEU A 151 2.65 1.91 7.22
N MET A 152 2.14 1.93 5.99
CA MET A 152 2.37 3.03 5.04
C MET A 152 1.91 4.37 5.62
N ALA A 153 0.78 4.37 6.31
CA ALA A 153 0.26 5.57 6.92
C ALA A 153 1.11 6.06 8.09
N ILE A 154 1.52 5.17 9.00
CA ILE A 154 2.45 5.51 10.10
C ILE A 154 3.74 6.13 9.56
N LEU A 155 4.28 5.56 8.47
CA LEU A 155 5.48 6.09 7.82
C LEU A 155 5.24 7.47 7.19
N TYR A 156 4.07 7.68 6.59
CA TYR A 156 3.74 8.92 5.89
C TYR A 156 3.33 10.05 6.84
N THR A 157 2.75 9.74 8.00
CA THR A 157 2.42 10.71 9.05
C THR A 157 3.66 11.16 9.83
N GLY A 158 4.81 10.51 9.66
CA GLY A 158 6.10 10.95 10.20
C GLY A 158 6.22 10.85 11.72
N THR A 159 5.22 10.28 12.40
CA THR A 159 5.25 9.95 13.82
C THR A 159 6.12 8.70 13.96
N LEU A 160 7.45 8.86 13.91
CA LEU A 160 8.42 7.82 14.27
C LEU A 160 8.69 7.88 15.77
N ASP A 161 7.63 7.90 16.57
CA ASP A 161 7.73 7.74 18.02
C ASP A 161 7.88 6.25 18.40
N ASP A 162 8.12 5.99 19.69
CA ASP A 162 8.26 4.62 20.19
C ASP A 162 6.97 3.79 19.98
N ASP A 163 5.80 4.45 19.93
CA ASP A 163 4.48 3.84 19.72
C ASP A 163 4.30 3.37 18.26
N ALA A 164 4.79 4.13 17.29
CA ALA A 164 4.86 3.71 15.90
C ALA A 164 5.81 2.53 15.70
N CYS A 165 6.92 2.49 16.44
CA CYS A 165 7.79 1.33 16.46
C CYS A 165 7.11 0.10 17.08
N GLU A 166 6.30 0.25 18.14
CA GLU A 166 5.57 -0.86 18.76
C GLU A 166 4.43 -1.38 17.88
N THR A 167 3.69 -0.47 17.25
CA THR A 167 2.69 -0.79 16.24
C THR A 167 3.34 -1.53 15.07
N ALA A 168 4.48 -1.04 14.58
CA ALA A 168 5.23 -1.71 13.53
C ALA A 168 5.76 -3.09 13.94
N ARG A 169 6.20 -3.27 15.19
CA ARG A 169 6.61 -4.59 15.72
C ARG A 169 5.43 -5.56 15.79
N SER A 170 4.25 -5.09 16.17
CA SER A 170 3.02 -5.89 16.25
C SER A 170 2.56 -6.32 14.85
N LEU A 171 2.53 -5.38 13.89
CA LEU A 171 2.17 -5.65 12.50
C LEU A 171 3.20 -6.59 11.83
N ARG A 172 4.49 -6.46 12.17
CA ARG A 172 5.54 -7.41 11.78
C ARG A 172 5.30 -8.81 12.35
N SER A 173 4.95 -8.96 13.62
CA SER A 173 4.65 -10.28 14.20
C SER A 173 3.52 -10.95 13.41
N MET A 174 2.46 -10.20 13.12
CA MET A 174 1.34 -10.69 12.32
C MET A 174 1.73 -11.06 10.88
N ALA A 175 2.63 -10.31 10.26
CA ALA A 175 3.14 -10.61 8.92
C ALA A 175 4.11 -11.81 8.90
N SER A 176 4.97 -11.93 9.91
CA SER A 176 5.95 -13.02 10.11
C SER A 176 5.27 -14.37 10.34
N ASP A 177 4.17 -14.37 11.09
CA ASP A 177 3.41 -15.58 11.41
C ASP A 177 2.57 -16.10 10.23
N ASN A 178 2.55 -15.36 9.12
CA ASN A 178 1.80 -15.72 7.92
C ASN A 178 2.73 -15.82 6.70
N PRO A 179 3.22 -17.03 6.35
CA PRO A 179 4.14 -17.24 5.23
C PRO A 179 3.52 -16.80 3.88
N ARG A 180 2.20 -16.65 3.84
CA ARG A 180 1.43 -16.19 2.69
C ARG A 180 1.56 -14.68 2.41
N CYS A 181 1.95 -13.87 3.39
CA CYS A 181 2.12 -12.42 3.23
C CYS A 181 3.27 -12.10 2.26
N ALA A 182 4.43 -12.74 2.46
CA ALA A 182 5.55 -12.63 1.52
C ALA A 182 5.23 -13.29 0.16
N GLU A 183 4.50 -14.40 0.17
CA GLU A 183 4.21 -15.18 -1.03
C GLU A 183 3.18 -14.50 -1.95
N ILE A 184 2.09 -13.94 -1.42
CA ILE A 184 1.06 -13.21 -2.19
C ILE A 184 1.65 -11.96 -2.84
N MET A 185 2.59 -11.28 -2.19
CA MET A 185 3.16 -10.03 -2.71
C MET A 185 4.28 -10.26 -3.72
N ILE A 186 5.04 -11.36 -3.59
CA ILE A 186 6.09 -11.75 -4.53
C ILE A 186 5.51 -12.52 -5.74
N GLN A 187 4.44 -13.32 -5.55
CA GLN A 187 3.85 -14.12 -6.63
C GLN A 187 2.82 -13.37 -7.49
N ASN A 188 2.11 -12.35 -6.96
CA ASN A 188 1.06 -11.69 -7.73
C ASN A 188 1.56 -10.69 -8.79
N GLY A 189 2.87 -10.41 -8.86
CA GLY A 189 3.45 -9.58 -9.92
C GLY A 189 2.95 -8.14 -9.97
N ASP A 190 2.18 -7.70 -8.96
CA ASP A 190 1.63 -6.35 -8.88
C ASP A 190 2.67 -5.46 -8.18
N THR A 191 3.59 -4.92 -8.98
CA THR A 191 4.73 -4.09 -8.55
C THR A 191 4.30 -2.91 -7.68
N VAL A 192 3.05 -2.48 -7.86
CA VAL A 192 2.39 -1.39 -7.15
C VAL A 192 2.32 -1.62 -5.63
N LEU A 193 2.24 -2.88 -5.16
CA LEU A 193 2.28 -3.22 -3.72
C LEU A 193 3.65 -3.66 -3.23
N LEU A 194 4.45 -4.24 -4.14
CA LEU A 194 5.75 -4.79 -3.82
C LEU A 194 6.75 -3.71 -3.43
N ILE A 195 6.81 -2.60 -4.18
CA ILE A 195 7.74 -1.49 -3.90
C ILE A 195 7.46 -0.87 -2.52
N PRO A 196 6.23 -0.42 -2.18
CA PRO A 196 5.93 0.12 -0.84
C PRO A 196 6.27 -0.83 0.31
N TYR A 197 6.10 -2.14 0.09
CA TYR A 197 6.45 -3.15 1.08
C TYR A 197 7.96 -3.28 1.28
N ILE A 198 8.74 -3.31 0.19
CA ILE A 198 10.20 -3.33 0.29
C ILE A 198 10.71 -2.08 1.01
N THR A 199 10.18 -0.89 0.66
CA THR A 199 10.49 0.36 1.35
C THR A 199 10.20 0.26 2.85
N LEU A 200 9.04 -0.28 3.20
CA LEU A 200 8.61 -0.51 4.58
C LEU A 200 9.58 -1.42 5.34
N ILE A 201 9.92 -2.57 4.77
CA ILE A 201 10.87 -3.51 5.39
C ILE A 201 12.22 -2.82 5.65
N GLY A 202 12.72 -2.05 4.67
CA GLY A 202 13.93 -1.25 4.85
C GLY A 202 13.82 -0.22 5.97
N ASN A 203 12.69 0.49 6.10
CA ASN A 203 12.46 1.44 7.18
C ASN A 203 12.42 0.78 8.57
N LEU A 204 11.98 -0.47 8.63
CA LEU A 204 11.94 -1.28 9.85
C LEU A 204 13.24 -2.04 10.13
N ALA A 205 14.31 -1.82 9.35
CA ALA A 205 15.56 -2.58 9.47
C ALA A 205 16.11 -2.64 10.91
N ARG A 206 16.00 -1.55 11.67
CA ARG A 206 16.43 -1.45 13.08
C ARG A 206 15.58 -2.28 14.05
N SER A 207 14.38 -2.66 13.66
CA SER A 207 13.47 -3.45 14.49
C SER A 207 13.75 -4.95 14.39
N PHE A 208 14.48 -5.42 13.38
CA PHE A 208 14.83 -6.83 13.21
C PHE A 208 15.99 -7.23 14.12
N ARG A 209 15.91 -8.40 14.75
CA ARG A 209 17.01 -8.94 15.56
C ARG A 209 18.11 -9.49 14.65
N ALA A 210 19.30 -9.68 15.19
CA ALA A 210 20.40 -10.34 14.49
C ALA A 210 20.03 -11.76 14.01
N SER A 211 19.21 -12.49 14.78
CA SER A 211 18.74 -13.84 14.43
C SER A 211 17.74 -13.89 13.27
N ASP A 212 17.11 -12.76 12.94
CA ASP A 212 15.94 -12.73 12.07
C ASP A 212 16.35 -12.43 10.62
N THR A 213 17.01 -13.38 9.97
CA THR A 213 17.58 -13.22 8.62
C THR A 213 16.62 -13.53 7.47
N SER A 214 15.47 -14.14 7.75
CA SER A 214 14.51 -14.57 6.71
C SER A 214 14.07 -13.43 5.80
N MET A 215 13.92 -12.21 6.34
CA MET A 215 13.49 -11.06 5.56
C MET A 215 14.62 -10.56 4.64
N ILE A 216 15.87 -10.59 5.14
CA ILE A 216 17.05 -10.29 4.34
C ILE A 216 17.16 -11.26 3.17
N GLU A 217 16.96 -12.56 3.40
CA GLU A 217 16.97 -13.57 2.34
C GLU A 217 15.90 -13.32 1.27
N GLN A 218 14.70 -12.89 1.67
CA GLN A 218 13.64 -12.53 0.73
C GLN A 218 14.01 -11.30 -0.10
N LEU A 219 14.58 -10.26 0.51
CA LEU A 219 15.07 -9.07 -0.20
C LEU A 219 16.20 -9.41 -1.16
N VAL A 220 17.12 -10.31 -0.79
CA VAL A 220 18.20 -10.77 -1.68
C VAL A 220 17.66 -11.53 -2.88
N LYS A 221 16.59 -12.32 -2.73
CA LYS A 221 15.91 -12.96 -3.87
C LYS A 221 15.33 -11.94 -4.86
N LEU A 222 14.88 -10.78 -4.38
CA LEU A 222 14.35 -9.70 -5.24
C LEU A 222 15.43 -9.02 -6.09
N LEU A 223 16.73 -9.19 -5.78
CA LEU A 223 17.83 -8.75 -6.65
C LEU A 223 17.89 -9.49 -8.00
N GLY A 224 17.10 -10.55 -8.18
CA GLY A 224 16.90 -11.24 -9.45
C GLY A 224 15.62 -10.83 -10.20
N HIS A 225 14.87 -9.84 -9.71
CA HIS A 225 13.61 -9.41 -10.32
C HIS A 225 13.84 -8.68 -11.66
N ARG A 226 12.88 -8.75 -12.58
CA ARG A 226 13.01 -8.13 -13.92
C ARG A 226 12.75 -6.63 -13.94
N ASP A 227 12.06 -6.14 -12.92
CA ASP A 227 11.66 -4.73 -12.80
C ASP A 227 12.78 -3.92 -12.12
N PRO A 228 13.35 -2.89 -12.79
CA PRO A 228 14.41 -2.05 -12.25
C PRO A 228 14.00 -1.27 -10.99
N GLU A 229 12.74 -0.88 -10.84
CA GLU A 229 12.26 -0.16 -9.66
C GLU A 229 12.25 -1.08 -8.43
N VAL A 230 11.80 -2.33 -8.62
CA VAL A 230 11.82 -3.37 -7.57
C VAL A 230 13.27 -3.70 -7.17
N LEU A 231 14.17 -3.83 -8.15
CA LEU A 231 15.60 -4.04 -7.90
C LEU A 231 16.19 -2.91 -7.06
N ARG A 232 15.96 -1.66 -7.49
CA ARG A 232 16.46 -0.47 -6.80
C ARG A 232 15.95 -0.41 -5.36
N GLU A 233 14.66 -0.61 -5.14
CA GLU A 233 14.08 -0.54 -3.80
C GLU A 233 14.60 -1.66 -2.90
N ALA A 234 14.81 -2.87 -3.44
CA ALA A 234 15.39 -3.99 -2.69
C ALA A 234 16.82 -3.68 -2.23
N ILE A 235 17.64 -3.08 -3.12
CA ILE A 235 18.98 -2.64 -2.77
C ILE A 235 18.93 -1.59 -1.65
N VAL A 236 18.11 -0.54 -1.80
CA VAL A 236 17.97 0.52 -0.79
C VAL A 236 17.52 -0.03 0.56
N ALA A 237 16.58 -0.98 0.57
CA ALA A 237 16.15 -1.64 1.80
C ALA A 237 17.30 -2.42 2.45
N LEU A 238 18.03 -3.24 1.68
CA LEU A 238 19.20 -3.98 2.16
C LEU A 238 20.30 -3.05 2.70
N THR A 239 20.50 -1.88 2.09
CA THR A 239 21.44 -0.85 2.59
C THR A 239 21.06 -0.38 3.98
N LYS A 240 19.77 -0.26 4.32
CA LYS A 240 19.34 0.11 5.68
C LYS A 240 19.61 -0.99 6.71
N PHE A 241 19.68 -2.25 6.29
CA PHE A 241 20.14 -3.36 7.15
C PHE A 241 21.65 -3.33 7.35
N ALA A 242 22.42 -3.05 6.30
CA ALA A 242 23.89 -3.00 6.34
C ALA A 242 24.47 -1.69 6.89
N SER A 243 23.66 -0.62 6.97
CA SER A 243 24.12 0.72 7.36
C SER A 243 24.60 0.76 8.81
N PRO A 244 25.69 1.50 9.14
CA PRO A 244 26.18 1.69 10.50
C PRO A 244 25.13 2.24 11.48
N CYS A 245 24.08 2.88 10.96
CA CYS A 245 22.96 3.36 11.77
C CYS A 245 22.07 2.23 12.31
N ASN A 246 22.26 0.97 11.90
CA ASN A 246 21.55 -0.19 12.43
C ASN A 246 22.36 -0.88 13.53
N TYR A 247 21.74 -1.22 14.67
CA TYR A 247 22.44 -1.87 15.79
C TYR A 247 23.06 -3.23 15.42
N PHE A 248 22.43 -3.96 14.51
CA PHE A 248 22.86 -5.29 14.09
C PHE A 248 23.52 -5.29 12.70
N HIS A 249 24.02 -4.14 12.25
CA HIS A 249 24.55 -3.96 10.88
C HIS A 249 25.63 -4.96 10.49
N ILE A 250 26.48 -5.42 11.42
CA ILE A 250 27.52 -6.43 11.16
C ILE A 250 26.88 -7.80 10.88
N ASP A 251 25.99 -8.25 11.76
CA ASP A 251 25.30 -9.54 11.61
C ASP A 251 24.39 -9.56 10.38
N HIS A 252 23.68 -8.47 10.13
CA HIS A 252 22.86 -8.31 8.94
C HIS A 252 23.69 -8.24 7.67
N SER A 253 24.84 -7.53 7.65
CA SER A 253 25.76 -7.54 6.50
C SER A 253 26.29 -8.95 6.21
N ARG A 254 26.60 -9.73 7.25
CA ARG A 254 27.01 -11.14 7.10
C ARG A 254 25.88 -11.96 6.47
N ALA A 255 24.66 -11.82 6.97
CA ALA A 255 23.49 -12.52 6.44
C ALA A 255 23.21 -12.16 4.96
N ILE A 256 23.38 -10.89 4.58
CA ILE A 256 23.24 -10.43 3.18
C ILE A 256 24.23 -11.16 2.26
N VAL A 257 25.50 -11.28 2.68
CA VAL A 257 26.52 -11.99 1.90
C VAL A 257 26.20 -13.49 1.85
N GLU A 258 25.78 -14.09 2.96
CA GLU A 258 25.43 -15.52 3.04
C GLU A 258 24.22 -15.90 2.19
N ALA A 259 23.26 -14.98 2.04
CA ALA A 259 22.13 -15.12 1.14
C ALA A 259 22.54 -15.01 -0.35
N GLY A 260 23.80 -14.67 -0.66
CA GLY A 260 24.34 -14.65 -2.03
C GLY A 260 24.23 -13.30 -2.75
N ALA A 261 23.99 -12.19 -2.03
CA ALA A 261 23.82 -10.88 -2.63
C ALA A 261 25.07 -10.35 -3.35
N ALA A 262 26.27 -10.68 -2.87
CA ALA A 262 27.53 -10.12 -3.35
C ALA A 262 27.71 -10.27 -4.87
N ARG A 263 27.50 -11.48 -5.42
CA ARG A 263 27.63 -11.73 -6.87
C ARG A 263 26.62 -10.93 -7.67
N ARG A 264 25.36 -10.87 -7.22
CA ARG A 264 24.31 -10.13 -7.92
C ARG A 264 24.55 -8.63 -7.89
N LEU A 265 25.05 -8.09 -6.79
CA LEU A 265 25.35 -6.66 -6.70
C LEU A 265 26.49 -6.24 -7.64
N ILE A 266 27.49 -7.10 -7.90
CA ILE A 266 28.51 -6.86 -8.94
C ILE A 266 27.87 -6.78 -10.32
N GLU A 267 27.01 -7.74 -10.66
CA GLU A 267 26.31 -7.77 -11.94
C GLU A 267 25.46 -6.50 -12.10
N LEU A 268 24.71 -6.13 -11.06
CA LEU A 268 23.86 -4.94 -11.06
C LEU A 268 24.65 -3.62 -11.08
N SER A 269 25.89 -3.58 -10.57
CA SER A 269 26.74 -2.38 -10.63
C SER A 269 27.17 -2.03 -12.06
N SER A 270 27.09 -2.99 -12.99
CA SER A 270 27.35 -2.78 -14.42
C SER A 270 26.14 -2.23 -15.21
N LEU A 271 24.98 -2.07 -14.56
CA LEU A 271 23.77 -1.51 -15.16
C LEU A 271 23.75 0.03 -15.11
N GLY A 272 22.65 0.64 -15.59
CA GLY A 272 22.48 2.10 -15.61
C GLY A 272 22.59 2.76 -14.22
N CYS A 273 22.85 4.09 -14.21
CA CYS A 273 23.14 4.88 -13.00
C CYS A 273 22.12 4.69 -11.86
N GLU A 274 20.84 4.52 -12.19
CA GLU A 274 19.75 4.38 -11.23
C GLU A 274 19.88 3.13 -10.33
N ILE A 275 20.51 2.06 -10.82
CA ILE A 275 20.76 0.82 -10.06
C ILE A 275 22.22 0.77 -9.59
N ARG A 276 23.15 1.27 -10.40
CA ARG A 276 24.59 1.26 -10.13
C ARG A 276 24.93 1.95 -8.81
N ILE A 277 24.43 3.17 -8.59
CA ILE A 277 24.78 3.95 -7.39
C ILE A 277 24.30 3.22 -6.11
N PRO A 278 23.01 2.84 -5.97
CA PRO A 278 22.56 2.07 -4.81
C PRO A 278 23.31 0.75 -4.62
N ALA A 279 23.63 0.04 -5.71
CA ALA A 279 24.36 -1.23 -5.62
C ALA A 279 25.77 -1.04 -5.05
N LEU A 280 26.49 -0.02 -5.50
CA LEU A 280 27.81 0.33 -4.99
C LEU A 280 27.75 0.80 -3.53
N GLU A 281 26.75 1.59 -3.14
CA GLU A 281 26.54 2.00 -1.75
C GLU A 281 26.38 0.79 -0.82
N LEU A 282 25.53 -0.18 -1.20
CA LEU A 282 25.35 -1.40 -0.42
C LEU A 282 26.65 -2.22 -0.33
N LEU A 283 27.37 -2.35 -1.44
CA LEU A 283 28.65 -3.06 -1.47
C LEU A 283 29.70 -2.43 -0.56
N ILE A 284 29.76 -1.09 -0.51
CA ILE A 284 30.64 -0.36 0.39
C ILE A 284 30.23 -0.62 1.84
N CYS A 285 28.94 -0.55 2.19
CA CYS A 285 28.49 -0.88 3.54
C CYS A 285 28.90 -2.30 3.94
N ILE A 286 28.65 -3.30 3.09
CA ILE A 286 29.04 -4.68 3.37
C ILE A 286 30.56 -4.81 3.54
N ALA A 287 31.34 -4.17 2.67
CA ALA A 287 32.80 -4.21 2.70
C ALA A 287 33.42 -3.68 3.99
N VAL A 288 32.84 -2.61 4.55
CA VAL A 288 33.31 -2.03 5.81
C VAL A 288 33.12 -3.01 6.97
N HIS A 289 32.09 -3.85 6.93
CA HIS A 289 31.68 -4.68 8.07
C HIS A 289 32.03 -6.17 7.93
N VAL A 290 32.27 -6.66 6.71
CA VAL A 290 32.57 -8.06 6.40
C VAL A 290 33.75 -8.17 5.42
N PRO A 291 34.96 -7.69 5.78
CA PRO A 291 36.11 -7.69 4.88
C PRO A 291 36.72 -9.09 4.65
N GLU A 292 36.42 -10.05 5.54
CA GLU A 292 37.05 -11.38 5.54
C GLU A 292 36.54 -12.32 4.44
N LYS A 293 35.42 -12.00 3.78
CA LYS A 293 34.91 -12.85 2.69
C LYS A 293 35.58 -12.45 1.38
N GLU A 294 36.36 -13.37 0.79
CA GLU A 294 37.06 -13.22 -0.51
C GLU A 294 36.18 -12.59 -1.58
N GLN A 295 34.89 -12.98 -1.61
CA GLN A 295 33.88 -12.44 -2.51
C GLN A 295 33.75 -10.92 -2.39
N VAL A 296 33.77 -10.36 -1.18
CA VAL A 296 33.63 -8.91 -0.92
C VAL A 296 34.84 -8.14 -1.43
N MET A 297 36.05 -8.69 -1.28
CA MET A 297 37.28 -8.10 -1.82
C MET A 297 37.32 -8.14 -3.35
N GLU A 298 36.93 -9.27 -3.96
CA GLU A 298 36.78 -9.38 -5.42
C GLU A 298 35.74 -8.38 -5.96
N VAL A 299 34.65 -8.17 -5.22
CA VAL A 299 33.62 -7.18 -5.59
C VAL A 299 34.18 -5.76 -5.61
N LEU A 300 34.90 -5.34 -4.58
CA LEU A 300 35.50 -3.98 -4.50
C LEU A 300 36.55 -3.79 -5.61
N GLU A 301 37.35 -4.81 -5.88
CA GLU A 301 38.32 -4.78 -6.97
C GLU A 301 37.63 -4.68 -8.34
N CYS A 302 36.50 -5.36 -8.53
CA CYS A 302 35.71 -5.26 -9.76
C CYS A 302 35.04 -3.88 -9.91
N ALA A 303 34.44 -3.34 -8.83
CA ALA A 303 33.82 -2.02 -8.81
C ALA A 303 34.81 -0.88 -9.07
N SER A 304 36.03 -0.96 -8.51
CA SER A 304 37.08 0.04 -8.74
C SER A 304 37.61 0.07 -10.18
N LYS A 305 37.38 -0.99 -10.96
CA LYS A 305 37.76 -1.08 -12.38
C LYS A 305 36.66 -0.58 -13.34
N GLN A 306 35.47 -0.24 -12.83
CA GLN A 306 34.38 0.26 -13.66
C GLN A 306 34.56 1.77 -13.95
N PRO A 307 34.42 2.22 -15.22
CA PRO A 307 34.58 3.62 -15.56
C PRO A 307 33.47 4.48 -14.94
N PHE A 308 33.86 5.59 -14.31
CA PHE A 308 32.94 6.63 -13.87
C PHE A 308 32.51 7.45 -15.10
N GLU A 309 31.40 7.06 -15.72
CA GLU A 309 30.61 7.93 -16.60
C GLU A 309 29.63 8.79 -15.79
#